data_AF-A0A967WR36-F1
#
_entry.id   AF-A0A967WR36-F1
#
_cell.length_a   1.000
_cell.length_b   1.000
_cell.length_c   1.000
_cell.angle_alpha   90.00
_cell.angle_beta   90.00
_cell.angle_gamma   90.00
#
_symmetry.space_group_name_H-M   'P 1'
#
loop_
_entity.id
_entity.type
_entity.pdbx_description
1 polymer ?
#
loop_
_entity_poly.entity_id
_entity_poly.type
_entity_poly.pdbx_seq_one_letter_code
_entity_poly.pdbx_strand_id
1 'polypeptide(L)'
;MQLIEHMRLRQGEKQVTVPKVAQMTISDLIDGQDIVDEEEIGMTTVDLTASEVGARIILTDQLVDQSQPAVFTMVGRQLGDGMARKKDNDVTALYSALNGGTSLGAASAGFYPSNFSAAIAQAK
;
A
#
# COMPACT_ATOMS: atom_id res chain seq x y z
N MET A 1 15.43 -3.97 3.83
CA MET A 1 14.07 -3.50 4.16
C MET A 1 13.14 -3.95 3.07
N GLN A 2 12.13 -4.75 3.40
CA GLN A 2 11.08 -5.12 2.48
C GLN A 2 9.93 -4.13 2.68
N LEU A 3 9.55 -3.39 1.63
CA LEU A 3 8.54 -2.31 1.72
C LEU A 3 7.09 -2.84 1.84
N ILE A 4 6.89 -4.15 1.70
CA ILE A 4 5.59 -4.81 1.64
C ILE A 4 5.64 -6.08 2.49
N GLU A 5 4.74 -6.20 3.46
CA GLU A 5 4.56 -7.42 4.25
C GLU A 5 3.42 -8.26 3.65
N HIS A 6 3.63 -9.58 3.58
CA HIS A 6 2.65 -10.52 3.05
C HIS A 6 1.92 -11.23 4.19
N MET A 7 0.61 -11.00 4.31
CA MET A 7 -0.26 -11.75 5.22
C MET A 7 -1.03 -12.83 4.43
N ARG A 8 -1.12 -14.04 4.99
CA ARG A 8 -1.88 -15.15 4.38
C ARG A 8 -3.30 -15.17 4.94
N LEU A 9 -4.28 -15.07 4.05
CA LEU A 9 -5.69 -15.28 4.37
C LEU A 9 -5.98 -16.77 4.54
N ARG A 10 -6.88 -17.13 5.47
CA ARG A 10 -7.41 -18.50 5.53
C ARG A 10 -8.39 -18.71 4.36
N GLN A 11 -8.57 -19.96 3.96
CA GLN A 11 -9.43 -20.30 2.83
C GLN A 11 -10.87 -19.83 3.10
N GLY A 12 -11.37 -18.89 2.29
CA GLY A 12 -12.73 -18.34 2.38
C GLY A 12 -12.84 -16.96 3.05
N GLU A 13 -11.76 -16.41 3.61
CA GLU A 13 -11.76 -15.06 4.20
C GLU A 13 -11.49 -14.00 3.13
N LYS A 14 -12.30 -12.92 3.15
CA LYS A 14 -12.17 -11.77 2.23
C LYS A 14 -11.30 -10.64 2.78
N GLN A 15 -11.05 -10.64 4.09
CA GLN A 15 -10.32 -9.61 4.81
C GLN A 15 -9.56 -10.19 6.00
N VAL A 16 -8.43 -9.57 6.37
CA VAL A 16 -7.77 -9.79 7.66
C VAL A 16 -7.85 -8.49 8.45
N THR A 17 -8.40 -8.58 9.66
CA THR A 17 -8.43 -7.49 10.62
C THR A 17 -7.19 -7.57 11.48
N VAL A 18 -6.28 -6.62 11.33
CA VAL A 18 -5.08 -6.52 12.17
C VAL A 18 -5.35 -5.51 13.29
N PRO A 19 -5.26 -5.93 14.56
CA PRO A 19 -5.33 -4.99 15.67
C PRO A 19 -4.00 -4.24 15.80
N LYS A 20 -4.07 -2.92 15.79
CA LYS A 20 -2.97 -2.02 16.14
C LYS A 20 -3.12 -1.60 17.60
N VAL A 21 -2.11 -1.92 18.39
CA VAL A 21 -1.99 -1.44 19.77
C VAL A 21 -1.49 0.00 19.76
N ALA A 22 -2.20 0.89 20.46
CA ALA A 22 -1.72 2.25 20.72
C ALA A 22 -0.63 2.25 21.80
N GLN A 23 0.15 3.34 21.86
CA GLN A 23 1.16 3.53 22.89
C GLN A 23 0.46 3.84 24.23
N MET A 24 0.84 3.11 25.28
CA MET A 24 0.32 3.33 26.64
C MET A 24 0.96 4.59 27.22
N THR A 25 0.14 5.53 27.71
CA THR A 25 0.58 6.69 28.49
C THR A 25 0.16 6.46 29.93
N ILE A 26 1.15 6.43 30.82
CA ILE A 26 0.95 6.25 32.26
C ILE A 26 0.93 7.62 32.93
N SER A 27 -0.07 7.90 33.76
CA SER A 27 -0.14 9.16 34.53
C SER A 27 0.72 9.12 35.80
N ASP A 28 1.19 10.29 36.25
CA ASP A 28 1.87 10.43 37.54
C ASP A 28 0.90 10.12 38.70
N LEU A 29 1.39 9.37 39.69
CA LEU A 29 0.64 9.00 40.89
C LEU A 29 0.93 9.96 42.05
N ILE A 30 -0.13 10.40 42.76
CA ILE A 30 -0.02 11.19 43.99
C ILE A 30 -0.05 10.23 45.19
N ASP A 31 0.86 10.43 46.14
CA ASP A 31 0.96 9.58 47.33
C ASP A 31 -0.29 9.69 48.22
N GLY A 32 -0.86 8.53 48.58
CA GLY A 32 -2.03 8.42 49.46
C GLY A 32 -3.41 8.30 48.78
N GLN A 33 -3.50 8.21 47.44
CA GLN A 33 -4.76 8.02 46.71
C GLN A 33 -4.72 6.73 45.87
N ASP A 34 -5.80 5.94 45.90
CA ASP A 34 -5.91 4.70 45.13
C ASP A 34 -6.03 4.99 43.62
N ILE A 35 -5.58 4.06 42.78
CA ILE A 35 -5.67 4.19 41.32
C ILE A 35 -7.13 3.98 40.93
N VAL A 36 -7.84 5.08 40.66
CA VAL A 36 -9.29 5.04 40.36
C VAL A 36 -9.58 5.01 38.86
N ASP A 37 -8.64 5.48 38.04
CA ASP A 37 -8.85 5.65 36.60
C ASP A 37 -8.31 4.45 35.79
N GLU A 38 -9.13 3.96 34.85
CA GLU A 38 -8.82 2.84 33.97
C GLU A 38 -8.02 3.35 32.75
N GLU A 39 -6.77 2.91 32.59
CA GLU A 39 -5.95 3.26 31.42
C GLU A 39 -6.31 2.33 30.24
N GLU A 40 -7.06 2.86 29.28
CA GLU A 40 -7.45 2.13 28.07
C GLU A 40 -6.28 2.05 27.07
N ILE A 41 -5.80 0.84 26.79
CA ILE A 41 -4.99 0.57 25.60
C ILE A 41 -5.93 0.64 24.40
N GLY A 42 -6.12 1.85 23.87
CA GLY A 42 -6.97 2.09 22.70
C GLY A 42 -6.53 1.24 21.51
N MET A 43 -7.19 0.09 21.33
CA MET A 43 -6.94 -0.80 20.21
C MET A 43 -7.70 -0.28 18.99
N THR A 44 -6.97 0.00 17.91
CA THR A 44 -7.59 0.36 16.62
C THR A 44 -7.45 -0.81 15.67
N THR A 45 -8.53 -1.19 14.99
CA THR A 45 -8.50 -2.25 13.98
C THR A 45 -8.30 -1.65 12.59
N VAL A 46 -7.46 -2.30 11.79
CA VAL A 46 -7.35 -2.00 10.35
C VAL A 46 -7.77 -3.24 9.58
N ASP A 47 -8.78 -3.08 8.75
CA ASP A 47 -9.25 -4.13 7.84
C ASP A 47 -8.48 -4.05 6.52
N LEU A 48 -7.76 -5.12 6.18
CA LEU A 48 -7.10 -5.26 4.89
C LEU A 48 -7.94 -6.15 3.97
N THR A 49 -8.47 -5.58 2.89
CA THR A 49 -9.29 -6.28 1.91
C THR A 49 -8.45 -6.76 0.73
N ALA A 50 -8.59 -8.03 0.33
CA ALA A 50 -7.94 -8.55 -0.87
C ALA A 50 -8.63 -8.03 -2.15
N SER A 51 -7.84 -7.59 -3.13
CA SER A 51 -8.33 -7.20 -4.46
C SER A 51 -7.87 -8.21 -5.50
N GLU A 52 -8.79 -8.67 -6.35
CA GLU A 52 -8.51 -9.64 -7.41
C GLU A 52 -8.01 -8.94 -8.68
N VAL A 53 -7.01 -9.54 -9.33
CA VAL A 53 -6.36 -9.00 -10.54
C VAL A 53 -6.14 -10.11 -11.56
N GLY A 54 -6.63 -9.93 -12.80
CA GLY A 54 -6.39 -10.86 -13.90
C GLY A 54 -6.44 -10.19 -15.27
N ALA A 55 -5.83 -10.84 -16.26
CA ALA A 55 -5.84 -10.41 -17.67
C ALA A 55 -6.02 -11.63 -18.60
N ARG A 56 -6.77 -11.46 -19.69
CA ARG A 56 -6.97 -12.48 -20.73
C ARG A 56 -6.61 -11.90 -22.08
N ILE A 57 -5.82 -12.64 -22.85
CA ILE A 57 -5.50 -12.31 -24.25
C ILE A 57 -6.04 -13.43 -25.14
N ILE A 58 -6.63 -13.04 -26.27
CA ILE A 58 -7.16 -13.95 -27.28
C ILE A 58 -6.44 -13.61 -28.59
N LEU A 59 -5.74 -14.60 -29.15
CA LEU A 59 -5.13 -14.51 -30.47
C LEU A 59 -5.97 -15.34 -31.45
N THR A 60 -6.19 -14.82 -32.65
CA THR A 60 -6.87 -15.54 -33.71
C THR A 60 -5.88 -16.41 -34.50
N ASP A 61 -6.35 -17.56 -34.97
CA ASP A 61 -5.54 -18.54 -35.69
C ASP A 61 -4.93 -17.94 -36.98
N GLN A 62 -5.71 -17.12 -37.70
CA GLN A 62 -5.23 -16.40 -38.87
C GLN A 62 -4.09 -15.42 -38.54
N LEU A 63 -4.12 -14.79 -37.36
CA LEU A 63 -3.04 -13.91 -36.92
C LEU A 63 -1.81 -14.73 -36.54
N VAL A 64 -1.98 -15.89 -35.91
CA VAL A 64 -0.87 -16.79 -35.59
C VAL A 64 -0.16 -17.28 -36.86
N ASP A 65 -0.94 -17.67 -37.86
CA ASP A 65 -0.43 -18.29 -39.09
C ASP A 65 0.19 -17.27 -40.06
N GLN A 66 -0.35 -16.03 -40.09
CA GLN A 66 0.21 -14.94 -40.89
C GLN A 66 1.39 -14.22 -40.22
N SER A 67 1.56 -14.41 -38.92
CA SER A 67 2.62 -13.74 -38.16
C SER A 67 3.88 -14.59 -38.10
N GLN A 68 5.04 -13.94 -38.22
CA GLN A 68 6.31 -14.52 -37.80
C GLN A 68 6.21 -15.09 -36.36
N PRO A 69 6.95 -16.16 -36.01
CA PRO A 69 6.82 -16.93 -34.74
C PRO A 69 7.02 -16.14 -33.43
N ALA A 70 7.25 -14.83 -33.51
CA ALA A 70 7.49 -13.94 -32.39
C ALA A 70 6.23 -13.36 -31.73
N VAL A 71 5.02 -13.50 -32.30
CA VAL A 71 3.83 -12.82 -31.74
C VAL A 71 3.43 -13.38 -30.37
N PHE A 72 3.49 -14.69 -30.17
CA PHE A 72 3.23 -15.29 -28.85
C PHE A 72 4.22 -14.82 -27.78
N THR A 73 5.51 -14.73 -28.12
CA THR A 73 6.54 -14.31 -27.17
C THR A 73 6.49 -12.82 -26.88
N MET A 74 6.19 -11.98 -27.88
CA MET A 74 5.98 -10.54 -27.68
C MET A 74 4.75 -10.26 -26.82
N VAL A 75 3.63 -10.91 -27.10
CA VAL A 75 2.39 -10.73 -26.35
C VAL A 75 2.52 -11.25 -24.92
N GLY A 76 3.19 -12.39 -24.72
CA GLY A 76 3.50 -12.91 -23.39
C GLY A 76 4.36 -11.97 -22.56
N ARG A 77 5.39 -11.37 -23.17
CA ARG A 77 6.22 -10.34 -22.50
C ARG A 77 5.41 -9.10 -22.15
N GLN A 78 4.59 -8.60 -23.07
CA GLN A 78 3.74 -7.42 -22.80
C GLN A 78 2.71 -7.68 -21.69
N LEU A 79 2.14 -8.89 -21.61
CA LEU A 79 1.25 -9.26 -20.51
C LEU A 79 2.00 -9.30 -19.18
N GLY A 80 3.20 -9.90 -19.15
CA GLY A 80 4.05 -9.92 -17.96
C GLY A 80 4.43 -8.50 -17.50
N ASP A 81 4.89 -7.66 -18.41
CA ASP A 81 5.24 -6.26 -18.13
C ASP A 81 4.01 -5.46 -17.69
N GLY A 82 2.84 -5.71 -18.29
CA GLY A 82 1.58 -5.08 -17.89
C GLY A 82 1.18 -5.43 -16.47
N MET A 83 1.33 -6.70 -16.07
CA MET A 83 1.08 -7.14 -14.70
C MET A 83 2.09 -6.56 -13.70
N ALA A 84 3.35 -6.42 -14.09
CA ALA A 84 4.37 -5.76 -13.27
C ALA A 84 4.01 -4.29 -13.02
N ARG A 85 3.73 -3.53 -14.09
CA ARG A 85 3.31 -2.12 -13.97
C ARG A 85 2.04 -1.95 -13.15
N LYS A 86 1.08 -2.88 -13.26
CA LYS A 86 -0.13 -2.81 -12.45
C LYS A 86 0.21 -2.92 -10.96
N LYS A 87 1.04 -3.89 -10.57
CA LYS A 87 1.48 -4.03 -9.17
C LYS A 87 2.16 -2.76 -8.67
N ASP A 88 3.06 -2.18 -9.46
CA ASP A 88 3.79 -0.97 -9.07
C ASP A 88 2.85 0.24 -8.93
N ASN A 89 1.87 0.38 -9.83
CA ASN A 89 0.86 1.44 -9.75
C ASN A 89 -0.06 1.26 -8.54
N ASP A 90 -0.51 0.04 -8.26
CA ASP A 90 -1.38 -0.25 -7.13
C ASP A 90 -0.66 0.05 -5.80
N VAL A 91 0.63 -0.32 -5.69
CA VAL A 91 1.47 0.02 -4.52
C VAL A 91 1.70 1.53 -4.41
N THR A 92 2.02 2.19 -5.52
CA THR A 92 2.23 3.65 -5.54
C THR A 92 0.97 4.42 -5.14
N ALA A 93 -0.21 3.94 -5.56
CA ALA A 93 -1.49 4.52 -5.18
C ALA A 93 -1.71 4.45 -3.66
N LEU A 94 -1.35 3.33 -3.02
CA LEU A 94 -1.45 3.19 -1.56
C LEU A 94 -0.56 4.19 -0.80
N TYR A 95 0.58 4.59 -1.36
CA TYR A 95 1.45 5.59 -0.72
C TYR A 95 0.87 7.01 -0.68
N SER A 96 -0.10 7.34 -1.55
CA SER A 96 -0.79 8.64 -1.47
C SER A 96 -1.54 8.83 -0.15
N ALA A 97 -2.01 7.73 0.46
CA ALA A 97 -2.68 7.74 1.76
C ALA A 97 -1.71 7.83 2.95
N LEU A 98 -0.40 7.61 2.75
CA LEU A 98 0.59 7.51 3.83
C LEU A 98 0.75 8.83 4.60
N ASN A 99 0.49 9.98 3.96
CA ASN A 99 0.54 11.32 4.58
C ASN A 99 -0.86 11.91 4.86
N GLY A 100 -1.86 11.06 5.12
CA GLY A 100 -3.25 11.51 5.29
C GLY A 100 -3.84 12.16 4.02
N GLY A 101 -3.30 11.82 2.85
CA GLY A 101 -3.67 12.43 1.56
C GLY A 101 -3.03 13.80 1.29
N THR A 102 -2.10 14.26 2.14
CA THR A 102 -1.45 15.55 1.97
C THR A 102 -0.40 15.49 0.86
N SER A 103 -0.64 16.22 -0.24
CA SER A 103 0.33 16.34 -1.34
C SER A 103 1.51 17.22 -0.91
N LEU A 104 2.68 16.61 -0.75
CA LEU A 104 3.94 17.30 -0.47
C LEU A 104 4.60 17.76 -1.78
N GLY A 105 3.95 18.69 -2.49
CA GLY A 105 4.42 19.23 -3.76
C GLY A 105 3.32 19.83 -4.63
N ALA A 106 3.69 20.70 -5.56
CA ALA A 106 2.80 21.33 -6.53
C ALA A 106 3.51 21.49 -7.88
N ALA A 107 2.76 21.55 -8.99
CA ALA A 107 3.32 21.68 -10.35
C ALA A 107 4.22 22.92 -10.55
N SER A 108 4.08 23.92 -9.69
CA SER A 108 4.85 25.17 -9.71
C SER A 108 5.96 25.23 -8.65
N ALA A 109 6.09 24.20 -7.81
CA ALA A 109 7.10 24.12 -6.76
C ALA A 109 8.32 23.36 -7.29
N GLY A 110 9.31 24.10 -7.81
CA GLY A 110 10.57 23.51 -8.26
C GLY A 110 11.30 22.78 -7.11
N PHE A 111 12.13 21.80 -7.47
CA PHE A 111 12.90 21.01 -6.51
C PHE A 111 14.11 21.80 -5.99
N TYR A 112 13.84 22.78 -5.13
CA TYR A 112 14.85 23.59 -4.46
C TYR A 112 15.10 23.09 -3.03
N PRO A 113 16.30 23.32 -2.46
CA PRO A 113 16.64 22.88 -1.10
C PRO A 113 15.61 23.31 -0.04
N SER A 114 15.02 24.50 -0.19
CA SER A 114 13.97 25.02 0.70
C SER A 114 12.70 24.18 0.69
N ASN A 115 12.26 23.76 -0.50
CA ASN A 115 11.05 22.95 -0.67
C ASN A 115 11.32 21.50 -0.23
N PHE A 116 12.53 21.00 -0.47
CA PHE A 116 12.96 19.68 -0.02
C PHE A 116 13.03 19.59 1.52
N SER A 117 13.63 20.57 2.20
CA SER A 117 13.66 20.61 3.66
C SER A 117 12.27 20.74 4.28
N ALA A 118 11.37 21.48 3.62
CA ALA A 118 9.98 21.61 4.06
C ALA A 118 9.21 20.29 3.94
N ALA A 119 9.44 19.52 2.88
CA ALA A 119 8.86 18.19 2.72
C ALA A 119 9.37 17.20 3.78
N ILE A 120 10.67 17.24 4.11
CA ILE A 120 11.25 16.40 5.19
C ILE A 120 10.61 16.72 6.53
N ALA A 121 10.38 18.01 6.84
CA ALA A 121 9.75 18.40 8.11
C ALA A 121 8.30 17.90 8.28
N GLN A 122 7.62 17.57 7.17
CA GLN A 122 6.25 17.05 7.15
C GLN A 122 6.18 15.53 7.05
N ALA A 123 7.28 14.86 6.68
CA ALA A 123 7.36 13.41 6.68
C ALA A 123 7.42 12.92 8.13
N LYS A 124 6.36 12.25 8.59
CA LYS A 124 6.28 11.58 9.90
C LYS A 124 6.76 10.14 9.81
#